data_AF-A0A1F8S840-F1
#
_entry.id   AF-A0A1F8S840-F1
#
_cell.length_a   1.000
_cell.length_b   1.000
_cell.length_c   1.000
_cell.angle_alpha   90.00
_cell.angle_beta   90.00
_cell.angle_gamma   90.00
#
_symmetry.space_group_name_H-M   'P 1'
#
loop_
_entity.id
_entity.type
_entity.pdbx_description
1 polymer ?
#
loop_
_entity_poly.entity_id
_entity_poly.type
_entity_poly.pdbx_seq_one_letter_code
_entity_poly.pdbx_strand_id
1 'polypeptide(L)'
;MTGRSFVDTNVWVYAVDGDEPAKQARAREVIAPSAADDIVISTQVLGEFYVTVTRKLARPVTPHAAGEMVAHMRKLAVTPIDGDHVAGAISGSQSWGISYWDALIVTAAAASGCTRLLTEDLADGTTYGDVRIENPFAPRVRASEPRSAFEASPALWDDVTLTAELARYEQACVDAGMRRNAVHSYWDYARRFLEWRTGAYRPRGVIGDDRPVPSGHVTTDALEAQAHAYARVIEAAGRERATIDTYHRHAMFFVRWLRGEFRPGARLR
;
A
#
# COMPACT_ATOMS: atom_id res chain seq x y z
N MET A 1 -12.51 26.14 -17.32
CA MET A 1 -12.97 25.71 -15.99
C MET A 1 -11.74 25.23 -15.24
N THR A 2 -11.55 25.65 -14.00
CA THR A 2 -10.51 25.09 -13.12
C THR A 2 -10.93 23.68 -12.71
N GLY A 3 -9.97 22.75 -12.67
CA GLY A 3 -10.21 21.44 -12.07
C GLY A 3 -10.43 21.57 -10.56
N ARG A 4 -10.97 20.52 -9.94
CA ARG A 4 -11.00 20.40 -8.47
C ARG A 4 -10.42 19.07 -8.08
N SER A 5 -9.41 19.11 -7.22
CA SER A 5 -8.76 17.92 -6.67
C SER A 5 -8.97 17.86 -5.16
N PHE A 6 -9.48 16.73 -4.70
CA PHE A 6 -9.56 16.44 -3.29
C PHE A 6 -8.22 15.91 -2.80
N VAL A 7 -7.74 16.39 -1.65
CA VAL A 7 -6.44 15.98 -1.10
C VAL A 7 -6.64 15.31 0.25
N ASP A 8 -6.24 14.05 0.33
CA ASP A 8 -6.35 13.20 1.52
C ASP A 8 -5.31 13.56 2.61
N THR A 9 -5.55 13.10 3.84
CA THR A 9 -4.73 13.37 5.02
C THR A 9 -3.28 12.94 4.82
N ASN A 10 -3.01 11.79 4.20
CA ASN A 10 -1.63 11.29 4.04
C ASN A 10 -0.74 12.27 3.27
N VAL A 11 -1.28 12.99 2.27
CA VAL A 11 -0.53 13.98 1.48
C VAL A 11 -0.16 15.18 2.34
N TRP A 12 -1.11 15.69 3.14
CA TRP A 12 -0.85 16.79 4.08
C TRP A 12 0.17 16.42 5.16
N VAL A 13 0.09 15.19 5.68
CA VAL A 13 1.04 14.69 6.67
C VAL A 13 2.45 14.63 6.08
N TYR A 14 2.61 14.10 4.85
CA TYR A 14 3.92 14.07 4.20
C TYR A 14 4.52 15.46 3.95
N ALA A 15 3.71 16.49 3.70
CA ALA A 15 4.21 17.85 3.55
C ALA A 15 4.92 18.41 4.81
N VAL A 16 4.62 17.82 5.97
CA VAL A 16 5.17 18.16 7.28
C VAL A 16 6.23 17.16 7.75
N ASP A 17 6.05 15.87 7.46
CA ASP A 17 6.95 14.80 7.88
C ASP A 17 8.36 14.97 7.30
N GLY A 18 9.34 15.25 8.16
CA GLY A 18 10.73 15.45 7.79
C GLY A 18 11.55 14.16 7.68
N ASP A 19 10.95 13.01 7.95
CA ASP A 19 11.62 11.70 7.86
C ASP A 19 11.56 11.10 6.45
N GLU A 20 10.72 11.66 5.57
CA GLU A 20 10.49 11.18 4.20
C GLU A 20 10.70 12.32 3.17
N PRO A 21 11.94 12.82 2.98
CA PRO A 21 12.21 14.07 2.27
C PRO A 21 11.74 14.09 0.82
N ALA A 22 11.79 12.95 0.11
CA ALA A 22 11.30 12.85 -1.26
C ALA A 22 9.77 12.98 -1.32
N LYS A 23 9.04 12.26 -0.46
CA LYS A 23 7.59 12.39 -0.35
C LYS A 23 7.17 13.76 0.17
N GLN A 24 7.94 14.35 1.08
CA GLN A 24 7.70 15.70 1.56
C GLN A 24 7.79 16.73 0.44
N ALA A 25 8.87 16.70 -0.34
CA ALA A 25 9.04 17.60 -1.48
C ALA A 25 7.87 17.44 -2.47
N ARG A 26 7.51 16.19 -2.78
CA ARG A 26 6.40 15.89 -3.68
C ARG A 26 5.05 16.32 -3.14
N ALA A 27 4.79 16.10 -1.86
CA ALA A 27 3.57 16.52 -1.18
C ALA A 27 3.42 18.04 -1.23
N ARG A 28 4.50 18.79 -0.93
CA ARG A 28 4.52 20.25 -1.02
C ARG A 28 4.29 20.75 -2.43
N GLU A 29 4.82 20.07 -3.45
CA GLU A 29 4.59 20.39 -4.85
C GLU A 29 3.11 20.22 -5.23
N VAL A 30 2.48 19.12 -4.85
CA VAL A 30 1.08 18.84 -5.25
C VAL A 30 0.04 19.67 -4.50
N ILE A 31 0.34 20.10 -3.28
CA ILE A 31 -0.56 20.98 -2.50
C ILE A 31 -0.29 22.47 -2.75
N ALA A 32 0.72 22.80 -3.56
CA ALA A 32 1.02 24.19 -3.89
C ALA A 32 -0.15 24.81 -4.68
N PRO A 33 -0.45 26.10 -4.47
CA PRO A 33 -1.48 26.79 -5.24
C PRO A 33 -1.27 26.65 -6.75
N SER A 34 -2.34 26.32 -7.49
CA SER A 34 -2.33 26.16 -8.94
C SER A 34 -3.45 27.00 -9.55
N ALA A 35 -3.17 27.67 -10.67
CA ALA A 35 -4.19 28.40 -11.43
C ALA A 35 -5.14 27.45 -12.20
N ALA A 36 -4.76 26.17 -12.34
CA ALA A 36 -5.50 25.19 -13.12
C ALA A 36 -6.40 24.28 -12.26
N ASP A 37 -6.18 24.23 -10.94
CA ASP A 37 -6.78 23.21 -10.07
C ASP A 37 -6.96 23.74 -8.65
N ASP A 38 -8.20 23.70 -8.15
CA ASP A 38 -8.54 24.09 -6.79
C ASP A 38 -8.44 22.90 -5.83
N ILE A 39 -7.76 23.11 -4.71
CA ILE A 39 -7.61 22.09 -3.67
C ILE A 39 -8.83 22.10 -2.75
N VAL A 40 -9.40 20.91 -2.57
CA VAL A 40 -10.53 20.66 -1.68
C VAL A 40 -10.12 19.63 -0.61
N ILE A 41 -10.61 19.80 0.61
CA ILE A 41 -10.43 18.85 1.72
C ILE A 41 -11.74 18.70 2.49
N SER A 42 -11.80 17.82 3.49
CA SER A 42 -12.96 17.69 4.38
C SER A 42 -12.63 18.04 5.83
N THR A 43 -13.68 18.18 6.66
CA THR A 43 -13.52 18.30 8.11
C THR A 43 -12.85 17.08 8.75
N GLN A 44 -13.04 15.89 8.18
CA GLN A 44 -12.34 14.67 8.58
C GLN A 44 -10.83 14.82 8.36
N VAL A 45 -10.41 15.27 7.17
CA VAL A 45 -8.98 15.48 6.85
C VAL A 45 -8.30 16.42 7.84
N LEU A 46 -8.97 17.51 8.23
CA LEU A 46 -8.45 18.45 9.24
C LEU A 46 -8.21 17.78 10.60
N GLY A 47 -9.17 16.98 11.06
CA GLY A 47 -9.08 16.27 12.35
C GLY A 47 -8.02 15.19 12.34
N GLU A 48 -7.99 14.37 11.29
CA GLU A 48 -7.00 13.30 11.14
C GLU A 48 -5.58 13.85 11.00
N PHE A 49 -5.40 14.94 10.25
CA PHE A 49 -4.12 15.62 10.13
C PHE A 49 -3.61 16.05 11.50
N TYR A 50 -4.43 16.77 12.28
CA TYR A 50 -4.05 17.25 13.61
C TYR A 50 -3.62 16.11 14.54
N VAL A 51 -4.43 15.04 14.60
CA VAL A 51 -4.12 13.87 15.45
C VAL A 51 -2.83 13.19 14.97
N THR A 52 -2.63 13.08 13.66
CA THR A 52 -1.48 12.38 13.09
C THR A 52 -0.18 13.14 13.34
N VAL A 53 -0.14 14.44 13.02
CA VAL A 53 1.09 15.23 13.19
C VAL A 53 1.49 15.44 14.64
N THR A 54 0.52 15.42 15.57
CA THR A 54 0.80 15.59 17.02
C THR A 54 1.10 14.30 17.77
N ARG A 55 0.80 13.12 17.19
CA ARG A 55 0.92 11.83 17.93
C ARG A 55 1.63 10.71 17.19
N LYS A 56 1.60 10.68 15.85
CA LYS A 56 2.00 9.51 15.05
C LYS A 56 3.31 9.69 14.29
N LEU A 57 3.79 10.92 14.11
CA LEU A 57 5.10 11.18 13.51
C LEU A 57 6.22 10.76 14.47
N ALA A 58 7.37 10.35 13.93
CA ALA A 58 8.55 10.05 14.76
C ALA A 58 9.05 11.31 15.48
N ARG A 59 8.85 12.48 14.87
CA ARG A 59 9.04 13.81 15.48
C ARG A 59 7.70 14.57 15.48
N PRO A 60 6.89 14.42 16.54
CA PRO A 60 5.59 15.08 16.61
C PRO A 60 5.69 16.61 16.58
N VAL A 61 4.74 17.23 15.87
CA VAL A 61 4.52 18.68 15.88
C VAL A 61 3.83 19.07 17.18
N THR A 62 4.20 20.21 17.74
CA THR A 62 3.56 20.70 18.97
C THR A 62 2.08 20.98 18.72
N PRO A 63 1.18 20.76 19.71
CA PRO A 63 -0.25 21.02 19.57
C PRO A 63 -0.57 22.45 19.08
N HIS A 64 0.20 23.44 19.52
CA HIS A 64 0.04 24.83 19.11
C HIS A 64 0.37 25.02 17.61
N ALA A 65 1.54 24.55 17.16
CA ALA A 65 1.94 24.66 15.75
C ALA A 65 1.00 23.87 14.82
N ALA A 66 0.53 22.69 15.25
CA ALA A 66 -0.46 21.91 14.51
C ALA A 66 -1.82 22.65 14.41
N GLY A 67 -2.21 23.38 15.46
CA GLY A 67 -3.41 24.23 15.44
C GLY A 67 -3.29 25.37 14.42
N GLU A 68 -2.12 26.01 14.35
CA GLU A 68 -1.84 27.03 13.33
C GLU A 68 -1.90 26.43 11.91
N MET A 69 -1.33 25.25 11.69
CA MET A 69 -1.41 24.55 10.40
C MET A 69 -2.87 24.27 9.99
N VAL A 70 -3.69 23.76 10.92
CA VAL A 70 -5.12 23.54 10.68
C VAL A 70 -5.83 24.86 10.37
N ALA A 71 -5.50 25.97 11.06
CA ALA A 71 -6.06 27.28 10.78
C ALA A 71 -5.72 27.78 9.36
N HIS A 72 -4.55 27.42 8.82
CA HIS A 72 -4.19 27.70 7.43
C HIS A 72 -4.97 26.79 6.46
N MET A 73 -5.06 25.48 6.72
CA MET A 73 -5.81 24.55 5.88
C MET A 73 -7.30 24.91 5.79
N ARG A 74 -7.88 25.48 6.85
CA ARG A 74 -9.28 25.95 6.88
C ARG A 74 -9.59 27.09 5.89
N LYS A 75 -8.56 27.71 5.28
CA LYS A 75 -8.74 28.74 4.23
C LYS A 75 -8.98 28.12 2.85
N LEU A 76 -8.78 26.80 2.70
CA LEU A 76 -9.12 26.04 1.49
C LEU A 76 -10.62 25.82 1.38
N ALA A 77 -11.07 25.24 0.27
CA ALA A 77 -12.43 24.71 0.19
C ALA A 77 -12.55 23.48 1.10
N VAL A 78 -13.25 23.63 2.23
CA VAL A 78 -13.48 22.55 3.20
C VAL A 78 -14.91 22.06 3.11
N THR A 79 -15.07 20.78 2.81
CA THR A 79 -16.36 20.08 2.74
C THR A 79 -16.71 19.50 4.12
N PRO A 80 -17.84 19.90 4.74
CA PRO A 80 -18.32 19.27 5.97
C PRO A 80 -18.72 17.81 5.72
N ILE A 81 -18.41 16.92 6.65
CA ILE A 81 -18.96 15.57 6.67
C ILE A 81 -20.31 15.58 7.40
N ASP A 82 -21.36 15.14 6.71
CA ASP A 82 -22.73 15.02 7.24
C ASP A 82 -23.28 13.58 7.08
N GLY A 83 -24.57 13.39 7.35
CA GLY A 83 -25.22 12.08 7.29
C GLY A 83 -25.25 11.44 5.89
N ASP A 84 -25.31 12.25 4.84
CA ASP A 84 -25.34 11.74 3.46
C ASP A 84 -23.97 11.19 3.07
N HIS A 85 -22.90 11.85 3.52
CA HIS A 85 -21.55 11.34 3.37
C HIS A 85 -21.36 10.00 4.08
N VAL A 86 -21.92 9.84 5.29
CA VAL A 86 -21.86 8.59 6.05
C VAL A 86 -22.62 7.47 5.33
N ALA A 87 -23.83 7.74 4.85
CA ALA A 87 -24.62 6.76 4.10
C ALA A 87 -23.95 6.35 2.78
N GLY A 88 -23.37 7.32 2.07
CA GLY A 88 -22.57 7.10 0.86
C GLY A 88 -21.33 6.26 1.14
N ALA A 89 -20.60 6.55 2.22
CA ALA A 89 -19.42 5.78 2.62
C ALA A 89 -19.73 4.32 3.00
N ILE A 90 -20.84 4.09 3.72
CA ILE A 90 -21.29 2.72 4.05
C ILE A 90 -21.57 1.93 2.76
N SER A 91 -22.31 2.53 1.83
CA SER A 91 -22.64 1.89 0.55
C SER A 91 -21.38 1.66 -0.29
N GLY A 92 -20.54 2.70 -0.42
CA GLY A 92 -19.28 2.69 -1.17
C GLY A 92 -18.29 1.65 -0.64
N SER A 93 -18.13 1.52 0.68
CA SER A 93 -17.23 0.54 1.28
C SER A 93 -17.58 -0.90 0.89
N GLN A 94 -18.88 -1.21 0.81
CA GLN A 94 -19.37 -2.53 0.41
C GLN A 94 -19.22 -2.75 -1.10
N SER A 95 -19.63 -1.76 -1.91
CA SER A 95 -19.63 -1.89 -3.37
C SER A 95 -18.23 -1.86 -3.98
N TRP A 96 -17.33 -1.04 -3.41
CA TRP A 96 -15.97 -0.86 -3.91
C TRP A 96 -14.96 -1.78 -3.22
N GLY A 97 -15.34 -2.45 -2.13
CA GLY A 97 -14.46 -3.34 -1.38
C GLY A 97 -13.29 -2.61 -0.69
N ILE A 98 -13.50 -1.36 -0.28
CA ILE A 98 -12.52 -0.53 0.45
C ILE A 98 -13.00 -0.25 1.89
N SER A 99 -12.11 0.27 2.74
CA SER A 99 -12.52 0.60 4.11
C SER A 99 -13.59 1.70 4.15
N TYR A 100 -14.38 1.74 5.21
CA TYR A 100 -15.36 2.81 5.43
C TYR A 100 -14.71 4.21 5.39
N TRP A 101 -13.51 4.36 5.98
CA TRP A 101 -12.82 5.64 6.05
C TRP A 101 -12.33 6.10 4.67
N ASP A 102 -11.82 5.17 3.85
CA ASP A 102 -11.44 5.46 2.46
C ASP A 102 -12.68 5.82 1.61
N ALA A 103 -13.78 5.08 1.79
CA ALA A 103 -15.04 5.36 1.10
C ALA A 103 -15.63 6.72 1.50
N LEU A 104 -15.44 7.17 2.75
CA LEU A 104 -15.86 8.47 3.23
C LEU A 104 -15.08 9.61 2.57
N ILE A 105 -13.78 9.45 2.38
CA ILE A 105 -12.93 10.39 1.63
C ILE A 105 -13.38 10.47 0.16
N VAL A 106 -13.60 9.33 -0.49
CA VAL A 106 -14.10 9.29 -1.88
C VAL A 106 -15.47 9.96 -2.01
N THR A 107 -16.38 9.70 -1.06
CA THR A 107 -17.72 10.29 -1.07
C THR A 107 -17.66 11.81 -0.86
N ALA A 108 -16.81 12.30 0.04
CA ALA A 108 -16.58 13.74 0.23
C ALA A 108 -15.96 14.41 -1.01
N ALA A 109 -15.03 13.72 -1.68
CA ALA A 109 -14.47 14.19 -2.95
C ALA A 109 -15.57 14.33 -4.02
N ALA A 110 -16.40 13.31 -4.20
CA ALA A 110 -17.50 13.34 -5.17
C ALA A 110 -18.51 14.45 -4.86
N ALA A 111 -18.97 14.55 -3.60
CA ALA A 111 -19.95 15.55 -3.17
C ALA A 111 -19.46 16.99 -3.32
N SER A 112 -18.15 17.19 -3.26
CA SER A 112 -17.52 18.50 -3.46
C SER A 112 -17.22 18.84 -4.93
N GLY A 113 -17.63 17.98 -5.87
CA GLY A 113 -17.42 18.17 -7.31
C GLY A 113 -15.97 17.92 -7.74
N CYS A 114 -15.17 17.23 -6.94
CA CYS A 114 -13.84 16.81 -7.34
C CYS A 114 -13.92 15.57 -8.22
N THR A 115 -13.19 15.59 -9.34
CA THR A 115 -13.04 14.43 -10.24
C THR A 115 -11.75 13.65 -9.97
N ARG A 116 -10.88 14.19 -9.10
CA ARG A 116 -9.59 13.63 -8.73
C ARG A 116 -9.46 13.58 -7.21
N LEU A 117 -8.89 12.50 -6.70
CA LEU A 117 -8.52 12.33 -5.30
C LEU A 117 -7.03 11.99 -5.21
N LEU A 118 -6.27 12.87 -4.58
CA LEU A 118 -4.85 12.66 -4.30
C LEU A 118 -4.70 11.89 -2.99
N THR A 119 -4.30 10.62 -3.08
CA THR A 119 -4.09 9.76 -1.91
C THR A 119 -3.08 8.65 -2.19
N GLU A 120 -2.28 8.29 -1.19
CA GLU A 120 -1.44 7.10 -1.25
C GLU A 120 -2.21 5.81 -0.89
N ASP A 121 -3.32 5.90 -0.13
CA ASP A 121 -3.99 4.75 0.53
C ASP A 121 -4.81 3.91 -0.46
N LEU A 122 -5.20 4.53 -1.58
CA LEU A 122 -6.00 3.88 -2.60
C LEU A 122 -5.19 3.56 -3.85
N ALA A 123 -5.75 2.61 -4.59
CA ALA A 123 -5.25 2.09 -5.84
C ALA A 123 -5.11 3.17 -6.93
N ASP A 124 -3.87 3.60 -7.24
CA ASP A 124 -3.59 4.57 -8.30
C ASP A 124 -4.25 4.20 -9.64
N GLY A 125 -4.83 5.19 -10.30
CA GLY A 125 -5.53 5.05 -11.58
C GLY A 125 -6.92 4.40 -11.51
N THR A 126 -7.35 3.94 -10.34
CA THR A 126 -8.71 3.40 -10.14
C THR A 126 -9.71 4.54 -10.07
N THR A 127 -10.96 4.26 -10.44
CA THR A 127 -12.07 5.20 -10.33
C THR A 127 -13.15 4.62 -9.44
N TYR A 128 -13.59 5.41 -8.46
CA TYR A 128 -14.72 5.09 -7.59
C TYR A 128 -15.82 6.14 -7.79
N GLY A 129 -16.97 5.71 -8.32
CA GLY A 129 -17.97 6.65 -8.84
C GLY A 129 -17.36 7.49 -9.96
N ASP A 130 -17.37 8.81 -9.80
CA ASP A 130 -16.78 9.78 -10.75
C ASP A 130 -15.41 10.31 -10.29
N VAL A 131 -14.84 9.74 -9.22
CA VAL A 131 -13.59 10.20 -8.62
C VAL A 131 -12.44 9.28 -9.04
N ARG A 132 -11.49 9.83 -9.81
CA ARG A 132 -10.24 9.14 -10.16
C ARG A 132 -9.22 9.27 -9.04
N ILE A 133 -8.66 8.14 -8.64
CA ILE A 133 -7.56 8.07 -7.67
C ILE A 133 -6.23 8.38 -8.36
N GLU A 134 -5.46 9.27 -7.75
CA GLU A 134 -4.09 9.55 -8.14
C GLU A 134 -3.17 9.50 -6.94
N ASN A 135 -2.18 8.62 -6.98
CA ASN A 135 -1.14 8.56 -5.98
C ASN A 135 -0.01 9.51 -6.39
N PRO A 136 0.17 10.66 -5.71
CA PRO A 136 1.18 11.64 -6.08
C PRO A 136 2.62 11.15 -5.89
N PHE A 137 2.80 10.05 -5.16
CA PHE A 137 4.09 9.42 -4.85
C PHE A 137 4.37 8.19 -5.73
N ALA A 138 3.44 7.80 -6.59
CA ALA A 138 3.70 6.76 -7.58
C ALA A 138 4.78 7.22 -8.57
N PRO A 139 5.65 6.32 -9.06
CA PRO A 139 6.65 6.67 -10.06
C PRO A 139 5.99 7.30 -11.28
N ARG A 140 6.35 8.54 -11.62
CA ARG A 140 5.90 9.18 -12.85
C ARG A 140 6.44 8.40 -14.04
N VAL A 141 5.59 7.61 -14.69
CA VAL A 141 5.88 7.14 -16.05
C VAL A 141 5.81 8.38 -16.95
N ARG A 142 6.97 8.87 -17.42
CA ARG A 142 6.96 9.89 -18.47
C ARG A 142 6.32 9.26 -19.71
N ALA A 143 5.29 9.92 -20.24
CA ALA A 143 4.72 9.57 -21.53
C ALA A 143 5.73 9.93 -22.63
N SER A 144 6.73 9.08 -22.84
CA SER A 144 7.56 8.98 -24.04
C SER A 144 8.63 7.92 -23.82
N GLU A 145 8.29 6.67 -24.12
CA GLU A 145 9.14 5.65 -24.79
C GLU A 145 8.35 4.33 -24.85
N PRO A 146 8.35 3.62 -25.99
CA PRO A 146 7.69 2.32 -26.09
C PRO A 146 8.32 1.37 -25.07
N ARG A 147 7.46 0.66 -24.32
CA ARG A 147 7.85 -0.46 -23.44
C ARG A 147 8.80 -1.36 -24.23
N SER A 148 10.08 -1.38 -23.89
CA SER A 148 10.91 -2.52 -24.25
C SER A 148 10.28 -3.73 -23.57
N ALA A 149 10.06 -4.78 -24.35
CA ALA A 149 9.49 -6.02 -23.91
C ALA A 149 10.21 -6.48 -22.64
N PHE A 150 9.48 -6.56 -21.52
CA PHE A 150 9.89 -7.46 -20.46
C PHE A 150 9.75 -8.86 -21.06
N GLU A 151 10.88 -9.54 -21.21
CA GLU A 151 10.97 -10.96 -21.50
C GLU A 151 9.98 -11.70 -20.60
N ALA A 152 9.24 -12.63 -21.21
CA ALA A 152 8.29 -13.47 -20.51
C ALA A 152 8.95 -14.09 -19.28
N SER A 153 8.37 -13.82 -18.09
CA SER A 153 8.67 -14.53 -16.86
C SER A 153 8.63 -16.04 -17.17
N PRO A 154 9.62 -16.85 -16.76
CA PRO A 154 9.65 -18.26 -17.12
C PRO A 154 8.35 -18.91 -16.64
N ALA A 155 7.66 -19.62 -17.54
CA ALA A 155 6.40 -20.30 -17.24
C ALA A 155 6.54 -21.36 -16.11
N LEU A 156 7.77 -21.67 -15.71
CA LEU A 156 8.15 -22.73 -14.79
C LEU A 156 9.39 -22.32 -13.97
N TRP A 157 9.28 -22.41 -12.64
CA TRP A 157 10.32 -22.05 -11.67
C TRP A 157 10.88 -23.28 -10.97
N ASP A 158 12.19 -23.37 -10.75
CA ASP A 158 12.80 -24.36 -9.86
C ASP A 158 13.27 -23.72 -8.54
N ASP A 159 13.69 -24.51 -7.55
CA ASP A 159 14.06 -23.94 -6.25
C ASP A 159 15.32 -23.04 -6.33
N VAL A 160 16.23 -23.31 -7.26
CA VAL A 160 17.47 -22.52 -7.44
C VAL A 160 17.14 -21.13 -7.98
N THR A 161 16.31 -21.07 -9.01
CA THR A 161 15.83 -19.82 -9.62
C THR A 161 14.96 -19.04 -8.65
N LEU A 162 14.11 -19.70 -7.85
CA LEU A 162 13.32 -19.02 -6.80
C LEU A 162 14.21 -18.38 -5.72
N THR A 163 15.31 -19.03 -5.31
CA THR A 163 16.25 -18.42 -4.37
C THR A 163 16.97 -17.21 -4.96
N ALA A 164 17.37 -17.26 -6.24
CA ALA A 164 17.98 -16.12 -6.92
C ALA A 164 16.99 -14.94 -7.04
N GLU A 165 15.73 -15.23 -7.35
CA GLU A 165 14.65 -14.25 -7.38
C GLU A 165 14.33 -13.65 -6.01
N LEU A 166 14.44 -14.42 -4.92
CA LEU A 166 14.29 -13.90 -3.56
C LEU A 166 15.34 -12.82 -3.23
N ALA A 167 16.58 -12.97 -3.70
CA ALA A 167 17.62 -11.96 -3.52
C ALA A 167 17.30 -10.67 -4.31
N ARG A 168 16.77 -10.81 -5.54
CA ARG A 168 16.30 -9.67 -6.34
C ARG A 168 15.10 -8.98 -5.68
N TYR A 169 14.20 -9.75 -5.09
CA TYR A 169 13.06 -9.24 -4.34
C TYR A 169 13.49 -8.45 -3.10
N GLU A 170 14.49 -8.93 -2.35
CA GLU A 170 15.07 -8.18 -1.22
C GLU A 170 15.66 -6.84 -1.67
N GLN A 171 16.48 -6.87 -2.72
CA GLN A 171 17.07 -5.66 -3.28
C GLN A 171 15.99 -4.69 -3.78
N ALA A 172 14.94 -5.19 -4.43
CA ALA A 172 13.80 -4.37 -4.85
C ALA A 172 13.06 -3.74 -3.65
N CYS A 173 12.97 -4.43 -2.50
CA CYS A 173 12.43 -3.84 -1.27
C CYS A 173 13.32 -2.71 -0.73
N VAL A 174 14.64 -2.90 -0.76
CA VAL A 174 15.62 -1.87 -0.37
C VAL A 174 15.55 -0.66 -1.29
N ASP A 175 15.55 -0.87 -2.61
CA ASP A 175 15.51 0.17 -3.63
C ASP A 175 14.20 0.96 -3.58
N ALA A 176 13.11 0.31 -3.15
CA ALA A 176 11.82 0.96 -2.90
C ALA A 176 11.80 1.83 -1.62
N GLY A 177 12.92 1.95 -0.90
CA GLY A 177 13.03 2.77 0.30
C GLY A 177 12.31 2.18 1.52
N MET A 178 11.98 0.88 1.52
CA MET A 178 11.33 0.26 2.66
C MET A 178 12.24 0.31 3.90
N ARG A 179 11.66 0.58 5.07
CA ARG A 179 12.40 0.53 6.34
C ARG A 179 13.06 -0.83 6.51
N ARG A 180 14.27 -0.88 7.07
CA ARG A 180 15.09 -2.10 7.22
C ARG A 180 14.33 -3.27 7.87
N ASN A 181 13.49 -3.00 8.87
CA ASN A 181 12.66 -4.01 9.52
C ASN A 181 11.52 -4.53 8.62
N ALA A 182 10.97 -3.68 7.75
CA ALA A 182 9.98 -4.08 6.75
C ALA A 182 10.63 -4.93 5.65
N VAL A 183 11.79 -4.53 5.12
CA VAL A 183 12.58 -5.34 4.18
C VAL A 183 12.85 -6.71 4.78
N HIS A 184 13.35 -6.74 6.02
CA HIS A 184 13.61 -7.99 6.73
C HIS A 184 12.37 -8.87 6.88
N SER A 185 11.20 -8.28 7.18
CA SER A 185 9.96 -9.03 7.31
C SER A 185 9.51 -9.65 5.97
N TYR A 186 9.50 -8.86 4.89
CA TYR A 186 9.07 -9.32 3.57
C TYR A 186 9.96 -10.45 3.06
N TRP A 187 11.27 -10.26 3.18
CA TRP A 187 12.25 -11.24 2.78
C TRP A 187 12.22 -12.49 3.67
N ASP A 188 12.19 -12.35 5.00
CA ASP A 188 12.28 -13.49 5.93
C ASP A 188 11.07 -14.43 5.80
N TYR A 189 9.86 -13.90 5.58
CA TYR A 189 8.67 -14.74 5.38
C TYR A 189 8.69 -15.45 4.03
N ALA A 190 9.13 -14.77 2.96
CA ALA A 190 9.30 -15.40 1.65
C ALA A 190 10.39 -16.48 1.69
N ARG A 191 11.52 -16.20 2.37
CA ARG A 191 12.60 -17.16 2.61
C ARG A 191 12.10 -18.41 3.33
N ARG A 192 11.42 -18.25 4.47
CA ARG A 192 10.89 -19.39 5.25
C ARG A 192 9.89 -20.23 4.47
N PHE A 193 9.10 -19.61 3.61
CA PHE A 193 8.22 -20.33 2.69
C PHE A 193 9.02 -21.20 1.69
N LEU A 194 10.06 -20.64 1.05
CA LEU A 194 10.92 -21.40 0.14
C LEU A 194 11.71 -22.51 0.86
N GLU A 195 12.23 -22.23 2.05
CA GLU A 195 12.93 -23.22 2.88
C GLU A 195 11.98 -24.32 3.38
N TRP A 196 10.72 -23.99 3.66
CA TRP A 196 9.71 -24.99 3.98
C TRP A 196 9.51 -25.94 2.80
N ARG A 197 9.35 -25.40 1.58
CA ARG A 197 9.19 -26.21 0.35
C ARG A 197 10.31 -27.22 0.17
N THR A 198 11.55 -26.86 0.50
CA THR A 198 12.71 -27.74 0.30
C THR A 198 12.95 -28.72 1.44
N GLY A 199 12.31 -28.53 2.59
CA GLY A 199 12.62 -29.31 3.79
C GLY A 199 13.49 -28.58 4.81
N ALA A 200 14.19 -27.52 4.39
CA ALA A 200 15.19 -26.81 5.19
C ALA A 200 14.59 -26.01 6.36
N TYR A 201 13.31 -25.65 6.31
CA TYR A 201 12.59 -25.00 7.40
C TYR A 201 11.36 -25.79 7.83
N ARG A 202 11.15 -25.85 9.15
CA ARG A 202 10.01 -26.49 9.79
C ARG A 202 9.37 -25.52 10.78
N PRO A 203 8.07 -25.20 10.64
CA PRO A 203 7.35 -24.49 11.68
C PRO A 203 7.42 -25.27 12.99
N ARG A 204 7.65 -24.55 14.09
CA ARG A 204 7.79 -25.14 15.42
C ARG A 204 6.52 -25.91 15.78
N GLY A 205 6.66 -27.19 16.13
CA GLY A 205 5.51 -28.07 16.47
C GLY A 205 5.08 -29.02 15.35
N VAL A 206 5.68 -28.91 14.16
CA VAL A 206 5.44 -29.83 13.03
C VAL A 206 6.50 -30.94 13.06
N ILE A 207 6.06 -32.20 12.93
CA ILE A 207 6.93 -33.40 12.93
C ILE A 207 6.96 -33.99 11.51
N GLY A 208 8.17 -34.33 11.02
CA GLY A 208 8.38 -34.99 9.72
C GLY A 208 9.65 -34.51 9.00
N ASP A 209 10.38 -35.45 8.40
CA ASP A 209 11.69 -35.18 7.77
C ASP A 209 11.62 -34.97 6.25
N ASP A 210 10.51 -35.35 5.61
CA ASP A 210 10.38 -35.32 4.15
C ASP A 210 10.04 -33.94 3.58
N ARG A 211 10.45 -33.73 2.32
CA ARG A 211 10.10 -32.54 1.56
C ARG A 211 8.57 -32.42 1.45
N PRO A 212 7.95 -31.29 1.85
CA PRO A 212 6.49 -31.18 1.91
C PRO A 212 5.82 -30.96 0.54
N VAL A 213 6.60 -30.60 -0.49
CA VAL A 213 6.12 -30.42 -1.86
C VAL A 213 7.04 -31.17 -2.83
N PRO A 214 6.57 -31.65 -4.00
CA PRO A 214 7.43 -32.30 -4.98
C PRO A 214 8.63 -31.41 -5.38
N SER A 215 9.78 -32.05 -5.66
CA SER A 215 10.91 -31.38 -6.29
C SER A 215 10.66 -31.23 -7.79
N GLY A 216 11.18 -30.16 -8.39
CA GLY A 216 11.04 -29.87 -9.82
C GLY A 216 10.45 -28.50 -10.10
N HIS A 217 10.05 -28.30 -11.35
CA HIS A 217 9.54 -27.03 -11.82
C HIS A 217 8.09 -26.78 -11.35
N VAL A 218 7.78 -25.52 -11.03
CA VAL A 218 6.49 -25.10 -10.48
C VAL A 218 5.99 -23.83 -11.19
N THR A 219 4.68 -23.73 -11.39
CA THR A 219 4.05 -22.49 -11.88
C THR A 219 3.81 -21.52 -10.73
N THR A 220 3.55 -20.25 -11.02
CA THR A 220 3.17 -19.27 -9.99
C THR A 220 1.83 -19.61 -9.31
N ASP A 221 0.88 -20.21 -10.04
CA ASP A 221 -0.39 -20.72 -9.49
C ASP A 221 -0.17 -21.86 -8.48
N ALA A 222 0.74 -22.78 -8.80
CA ALA A 222 1.13 -23.83 -7.87
C ALA A 222 1.90 -23.28 -6.67
N LEU A 223 2.72 -22.23 -6.83
CA LEU A 223 3.38 -21.51 -5.73
C LEU A 223 2.37 -20.86 -4.78
N GLU A 224 1.32 -20.23 -5.30
CA GLU A 224 0.22 -19.67 -4.51
C GLU A 224 -0.49 -20.76 -3.71
N ALA A 225 -0.89 -21.86 -4.34
CA ALA A 225 -1.51 -23.00 -3.67
C ALA A 225 -0.63 -23.57 -2.53
N GLN A 226 0.68 -23.59 -2.73
CA GLN A 226 1.64 -24.02 -1.72
C GLN A 226 1.83 -22.99 -0.60
N ALA A 227 1.77 -21.69 -0.86
CA ALA A 227 1.79 -20.66 0.18
C ALA A 227 0.55 -20.78 1.09
N HIS A 228 -0.62 -21.11 0.53
CA HIS A 228 -1.81 -21.46 1.31
C HIS A 228 -1.62 -22.74 2.14
N ALA A 229 -0.97 -23.77 1.59
CA ALA A 229 -0.66 -25.00 2.33
C ALA A 229 0.30 -24.73 3.50
N TYR A 230 1.34 -23.92 3.27
CA TYR A 230 2.27 -23.49 4.30
C TYR A 230 1.57 -22.75 5.45
N ALA A 231 0.64 -21.83 5.14
CA ALA A 231 -0.15 -21.13 6.15
C ALA A 231 -0.98 -22.10 7.02
N ARG A 232 -1.62 -23.12 6.42
CA ARG A 232 -2.35 -24.16 7.16
C ARG A 232 -1.44 -25.00 8.07
N VAL A 233 -0.20 -25.27 7.65
CA VAL A 233 0.78 -25.97 8.48
C VAL A 233 1.16 -25.13 9.71
N ILE A 234 1.31 -23.81 9.55
CA ILE A 234 1.58 -22.88 10.66
C ILE A 234 0.37 -22.81 11.61
N GLU A 235 -0.84 -22.85 11.06
CA GLU A 235 -2.09 -22.89 11.83
C GLU A 235 -2.20 -24.16 12.68
N ALA A 236 -1.97 -25.33 12.07
CA ALA A 236 -1.97 -26.61 12.76
C ALA A 236 -0.90 -26.70 13.86
N ALA A 237 0.17 -25.91 13.76
CA ALA A 237 1.22 -25.80 14.78
C ALA A 237 0.83 -24.93 15.99
N GLY A 238 -0.41 -24.43 16.05
CA GLY A 238 -0.95 -23.70 17.22
C GLY A 238 -0.47 -22.25 17.33
N ARG A 239 -0.11 -21.61 16.21
CA ARG A 239 0.24 -20.19 16.19
C ARG A 239 -1.01 -19.30 16.26
N GLU A 240 -0.84 -18.08 16.76
CA GLU A 240 -1.91 -17.08 16.78
C GLU A 240 -2.33 -16.66 15.36
N ARG A 241 -3.63 -16.41 15.17
CA ARG A 241 -4.22 -16.06 13.86
C ARG A 241 -3.55 -14.86 13.17
N ALA A 242 -3.24 -13.81 13.94
CA ALA A 242 -2.53 -12.63 13.42
C ALA A 242 -1.12 -12.96 12.89
N THR A 243 -0.46 -13.94 13.48
CA THR A 243 0.84 -14.45 13.01
C THR A 243 0.66 -15.22 11.71
N ILE A 244 -0.35 -16.08 11.61
CA ILE A 244 -0.65 -16.86 10.39
C ILE A 244 -0.95 -15.94 9.21
N ASP A 245 -1.81 -14.93 9.42
CA ASP A 245 -2.16 -13.93 8.39
C ASP A 245 -0.93 -13.15 7.92
N THR A 246 0.01 -12.87 8.83
CA THR A 246 1.28 -12.21 8.49
C THR A 246 2.15 -13.11 7.61
N TYR A 247 2.32 -14.39 7.95
CA TYR A 247 3.16 -15.31 7.17
C TYR A 247 2.57 -15.56 5.78
N HIS A 248 1.25 -15.80 5.70
CA HIS A 248 0.54 -16.00 4.44
C HIS A 248 0.67 -14.77 3.54
N ARG A 249 0.37 -13.59 4.08
CA ARG A 249 0.37 -12.33 3.35
C ARG A 249 1.75 -12.02 2.74
N HIS A 250 2.82 -12.16 3.51
CA HIS A 250 4.17 -11.85 3.02
C HIS A 250 4.69 -12.90 2.00
N ALA A 251 4.37 -14.19 2.18
CA ALA A 251 4.69 -15.19 1.16
C ALA A 251 3.96 -14.90 -0.16
N MET A 252 2.70 -14.43 -0.10
CA MET A 252 1.92 -14.05 -1.28
C MET A 252 2.49 -12.82 -2.00
N PHE A 253 3.16 -11.89 -1.32
CA PHE A 253 3.82 -10.77 -1.99
C PHE A 253 4.98 -11.18 -2.86
N PHE A 254 5.74 -12.19 -2.43
CA PHE A 254 6.79 -12.76 -3.27
C PHE A 254 6.19 -13.45 -4.51
N VAL A 255 5.11 -14.24 -4.36
CA VAL A 255 4.45 -14.89 -5.51
C VAL A 255 3.88 -13.85 -6.49
N ARG A 256 3.21 -12.80 -6.00
CA ARG A 256 2.72 -11.70 -6.83
C ARG A 256 3.85 -10.92 -7.49
N TRP A 257 5.00 -10.80 -6.84
CA TRP A 257 6.19 -10.17 -7.42
C TRP A 257 6.73 -10.96 -8.62
N LEU A 258 6.80 -12.30 -8.51
CA LEU A 258 7.18 -13.19 -9.62
C LEU A 258 6.23 -13.07 -10.83
N ARG A 259 4.96 -12.75 -10.58
CA ARG A 259 3.96 -12.48 -11.63
C ARG A 259 4.03 -11.05 -12.19
N GLY A 260 4.84 -10.17 -11.60
CA GLY A 260 4.88 -8.74 -11.93
C GLY A 260 3.65 -7.95 -11.45
N GLU A 261 2.83 -8.55 -10.57
CA GLU A 261 1.59 -7.99 -10.02
C GLU A 261 1.82 -7.17 -8.75
N PHE A 262 2.96 -7.39 -8.08
CA PHE A 262 3.36 -6.66 -6.88
C PHE A 262 4.69 -5.95 -7.09
N ARG A 263 4.79 -4.71 -6.61
CA ARG A 263 6.04 -3.95 -6.53
C ARG A 263 6.31 -3.61 -5.06
N PRO A 264 7.47 -3.95 -4.50
CA PRO A 264 7.85 -3.53 -3.16
C PRO A 264 7.70 -2.02 -2.96
N GLY A 265 7.26 -1.60 -1.79
CA GLY A 265 6.95 -0.20 -1.49
C GLY A 265 5.63 0.33 -2.07
N ALA A 266 4.95 -0.40 -2.96
CA ALA A 266 3.55 -0.10 -3.30
C ALA A 266 2.66 -0.47 -2.12
N ARG A 267 1.68 0.38 -1.77
CA ARG A 267 0.69 0.00 -0.76
C ARG A 267 -0.07 -1.24 -1.22
N LEU A 268 -0.19 -2.18 -0.30
CA LEU A 268 -0.87 -3.44 -0.52
C LEU A 268 -2.36 -3.22 -0.37
N ARG A 269 -3.06 -3.34 -1.49
CA ARG A 269 -4.52 -3.38 -1.54
C ARG A 269 -5.05 -4.53 -0.69
#